data_AF-A0A6I7Q7C5-F1
#
_entry.id   AF-A0A6I7Q7C5-F1
#
_cell.length_a   1.000
_cell.length_b   1.000
_cell.length_c   1.000
_cell.angle_alpha   90.00
_cell.angle_beta   90.00
_cell.angle_gamma   90.00
#
_symmetry.space_group_name_H-M   'P 1'
#
loop_
_entity.id
_entity.type
_entity.pdbx_description
1 polymer ?
#
loop_
_entity_poly.entity_id
_entity_poly.type
_entity_poly.pdbx_seq_one_letter_code
_entity_poly.pdbx_strand_id
1 'polypeptide(L)'
;MSGRREPSPPADGSGSATGCDSSVQSCPHAKSLKGEVVAVTWGSDIKTSHRQATIVAPHWEVGLAVYDGSGSKRAGAYLIEGKGKDRLKVKVRITENINVSGDSTLSGQLGTLKMTGTCPTAVGEHEVNAKIEKRPDAIRHFQGDVSWGLEVPDLAACIGLGNSTRLEVFVILDDPAGFYDPPGVWVEALRFVCDTVGANGLKTGAEVVAKVATYLHGSHGLGYDTRRGAPAYGVSGSGGTFKLKDYLAAAARVVNCYDQAGGVQALCGAVGVDTTWYYLDPYGFINTTNLVGVGNCNNPFFLSNGSSAVVPADDPKRTAFGNHAFCGLAGKVLDACAGPHTGTETKAQYCAAAIDATPALYARYSGFRPGTAADIVEPGGITGLA
;
A
#
# COMPACT_ATOMS: atom_id res chain seq x y z
N MET A 1 -14.21 75.09 23.20
CA MET A 1 -14.83 75.96 22.18
C MET A 1 -13.85 76.15 21.04
N SER A 2 -14.34 76.02 19.79
CA SER A 2 -13.67 76.34 18.51
C SER A 2 -12.37 75.56 18.23
N GLY A 3 -12.24 74.59 17.33
CA GLY A 3 -12.94 74.29 16.08
C GLY A 3 -11.84 73.90 15.07
N ARG A 4 -11.43 72.61 15.06
CA ARG A 4 -10.40 72.09 14.13
C ARG A 4 -10.96 72.09 12.72
N ARG A 5 -10.27 72.79 11.81
CA ARG A 5 -10.58 72.82 10.37
C ARG A 5 -10.30 71.45 9.75
N GLU A 6 -11.24 70.99 8.93
CA GLU A 6 -11.08 69.81 8.08
C GLU A 6 -9.97 70.02 7.05
N PRO A 7 -9.24 68.96 6.67
CA PRO A 7 -8.21 69.02 5.63
C PRO A 7 -8.85 69.19 4.25
N SER A 8 -8.26 70.09 3.45
CA SER A 8 -8.66 70.34 2.07
C SER A 8 -8.51 69.08 1.20
N PRO A 9 -9.44 68.83 0.25
CA PRO A 9 -9.33 67.74 -0.69
C PRO A 9 -8.12 67.93 -1.64
N PRO A 10 -7.53 66.82 -2.15
CA PRO A 10 -6.42 66.89 -3.09
C PRO A 10 -6.84 67.58 -4.38
N ALA A 11 -5.95 68.40 -4.92
CA ALA A 11 -6.17 69.14 -6.15
C ALA A 11 -6.28 68.17 -7.35
N ASP A 12 -7.33 68.35 -8.14
CA ASP A 12 -7.52 67.72 -9.45
C ASP A 12 -6.48 68.27 -10.44
N GLY A 13 -5.27 67.72 -10.37
CA GLY A 13 -4.24 67.93 -11.37
C GLY A 13 -4.56 67.09 -12.60
N SER A 14 -4.81 67.75 -13.73
CA SER A 14 -4.88 67.16 -15.06
C SER A 14 -3.52 66.57 -15.46
N GLY A 15 -3.26 65.35 -14.97
CA GLY A 15 -2.13 64.53 -15.37
C GLY A 15 -2.23 64.19 -16.85
N SER A 16 -1.47 64.93 -17.66
CA SER A 16 -1.13 64.62 -19.05
C SER A 16 -0.86 63.12 -19.23
N ALA A 17 -1.75 62.45 -19.95
CA ALA A 17 -1.55 61.09 -20.45
C ALA A 17 -0.40 61.13 -21.47
N THR A 18 0.83 61.04 -20.95
CA THR A 18 2.02 60.90 -21.77
C THR A 18 1.99 59.45 -22.27
N GLY A 19 1.79 59.28 -23.58
CA GLY A 19 1.69 57.96 -24.20
C GLY A 19 2.90 57.12 -23.82
N CYS A 20 2.65 55.90 -23.33
CA CYS A 20 3.70 54.94 -23.05
C CYS A 20 4.45 54.68 -24.36
N ASP A 21 5.70 55.13 -24.41
CA ASP A 21 6.62 54.90 -25.51
C ASP A 21 6.78 53.39 -25.70
N SER A 22 6.30 52.89 -26.85
CA SER A 22 6.33 51.47 -27.22
C SER A 22 7.70 51.05 -27.79
N SER A 23 8.71 51.93 -27.75
CA SER A 23 10.09 51.61 -28.09
C SER A 23 10.85 50.90 -26.96
N VAL A 24 10.23 49.91 -26.31
CA VAL A 24 10.93 48.99 -25.40
C VAL A 24 11.98 48.24 -26.21
N GLN A 25 13.19 48.80 -26.24
CA GLN A 25 14.36 48.22 -26.84
C GLN A 25 14.58 46.86 -26.17
N SER A 26 14.35 45.78 -26.93
CA SER A 26 14.58 44.41 -26.46
C SER A 26 16.00 44.35 -25.92
N CYS A 27 16.15 44.08 -24.62
CA CYS A 27 17.45 44.04 -23.97
C CYS A 27 18.34 43.05 -24.74
N PRO A 28 19.44 43.47 -25.38
CA PRO A 28 20.18 42.65 -26.35
C PRO A 28 21.01 41.53 -25.71
N HIS A 29 20.90 41.34 -24.40
CA HIS A 29 21.66 40.34 -23.69
C HIS A 29 20.96 38.99 -23.79
N ALA A 30 21.68 37.99 -24.32
CA ALA A 30 21.24 36.61 -24.32
C ALA A 30 20.86 36.18 -22.90
N LYS A 31 19.71 35.53 -22.77
CA LYS A 31 19.27 34.91 -21.51
C LYS A 31 19.47 33.41 -21.57
N SER A 32 19.96 32.81 -20.48
CA SER A 32 20.20 31.37 -20.38
C SER A 32 20.08 30.92 -18.93
N LEU A 33 19.56 29.70 -18.72
CA LEU A 33 19.49 29.08 -17.40
C LEU A 33 19.71 27.57 -17.58
N LYS A 34 20.58 26.97 -16.76
CA LYS A 34 20.86 25.52 -16.74
C LYS A 34 20.91 25.01 -15.32
N GLY A 35 20.49 23.77 -15.13
CA GLY A 35 20.61 23.10 -13.84
C GLY A 35 20.32 21.62 -13.92
N GLU A 36 20.37 20.97 -12.76
CA GLU A 36 20.17 19.54 -12.57
C GLU A 36 19.50 19.26 -11.22
N VAL A 37 18.82 18.13 -11.09
CA VAL A 37 18.36 17.64 -9.79
C VAL A 37 19.48 16.87 -9.11
N VAL A 38 19.78 17.21 -7.86
CA VAL A 38 20.84 16.58 -7.05
C VAL A 38 20.28 15.49 -6.15
N ALA A 39 19.08 15.70 -5.57
CA ALA A 39 18.44 14.73 -4.69
C ALA A 39 16.91 14.89 -4.66
N VAL A 40 16.20 13.79 -4.39
CA VAL A 40 14.75 13.77 -4.17
C VAL A 40 14.44 13.01 -2.87
N THR A 41 13.60 13.59 -2.02
CA THR A 41 13.14 12.98 -0.78
C THR A 41 11.63 13.07 -0.67
N TRP A 42 10.96 11.92 -0.61
CA TRP A 42 9.54 11.88 -0.26
C TRP A 42 9.33 12.45 1.15
N GLY A 43 8.40 13.38 1.28
CA GLY A 43 8.07 14.05 2.55
C GLY A 43 6.91 13.39 3.30
N SER A 44 6.62 12.13 3.01
CA SER A 44 5.62 11.33 3.73
C SER A 44 6.13 10.90 5.10
N ASP A 45 5.20 10.69 6.04
CA ASP A 45 5.49 10.13 7.37
C ASP A 45 5.54 8.60 7.36
N ILE A 46 5.12 7.97 6.26
CA ILE A 46 5.15 6.52 6.10
C ILE A 46 6.58 6.08 5.76
N LYS A 47 7.19 5.34 6.68
CA LYS A 47 8.47 4.68 6.43
C LYS A 47 8.27 3.47 5.52
N THR A 48 9.25 3.23 4.67
CA THR A 48 9.33 2.04 3.82
C THR A 48 10.62 1.29 4.11
N SER A 49 10.60 -0.02 3.89
CA SER A 49 11.75 -0.90 4.06
C SER A 49 11.95 -1.73 2.80
N HIS A 50 13.20 -1.91 2.36
CA HIS A 50 13.55 -2.81 1.26
C HIS A 50 14.49 -3.87 1.80
N ARG A 51 14.20 -5.15 1.53
CA ARG A 51 14.97 -6.29 2.07
C ARG A 51 15.16 -6.19 3.59
N GLN A 52 14.09 -5.85 4.30
CA GLN A 52 14.07 -5.70 5.77
C GLN A 52 15.03 -4.63 6.31
N ALA A 53 15.42 -3.65 5.49
CA ALA A 53 16.17 -2.48 5.92
C ALA A 53 15.36 -1.22 5.63
N THR A 54 15.14 -0.38 6.64
CA THR A 54 14.46 0.90 6.46
C THR A 54 15.19 1.75 5.43
N ILE A 55 14.44 2.28 4.46
CA ILE A 55 14.96 3.19 3.45
C ILE A 55 15.21 4.54 4.13
N VAL A 56 16.46 4.99 4.08
CA VAL A 56 16.86 6.31 4.59
C VAL A 56 16.73 7.35 3.48
N ALA A 57 16.36 8.58 3.79
CA ALA A 57 16.43 9.67 2.80
C ALA A 57 17.89 9.95 2.39
N PRO A 58 18.14 10.45 1.17
CA PRO A 58 17.16 10.72 0.12
C PRO A 58 16.70 9.44 -0.60
N HIS A 59 15.57 9.51 -1.30
CA HIS A 59 15.02 8.40 -2.07
C HIS A 59 15.62 8.32 -3.48
N TRP A 60 16.25 9.41 -3.92
CA TRP A 60 17.11 9.46 -5.09
C TRP A 60 18.20 10.51 -4.86
N GLU A 61 19.43 10.23 -5.31
CA GLU A 61 20.55 11.17 -5.26
C GLU A 61 21.54 10.86 -6.38
N VAL A 62 22.23 11.89 -6.89
CA VAL A 62 23.28 11.72 -7.89
C VAL A 62 24.33 10.72 -7.39
N GLY A 63 24.64 9.71 -8.22
CA GLY A 63 25.60 8.65 -7.89
C GLY A 63 25.05 7.51 -7.03
N LEU A 64 23.82 7.64 -6.50
CA LEU A 64 23.20 6.58 -5.70
C LEU A 64 22.61 5.47 -6.58
N ALA A 65 22.94 4.22 -6.29
CA ALA A 65 22.45 3.05 -7.03
C ALA A 65 21.01 2.69 -6.66
N VAL A 66 20.04 3.37 -7.28
CA VAL A 66 18.61 3.21 -6.97
C VAL A 66 17.87 2.16 -7.79
N TYR A 67 18.38 1.75 -8.95
CA TYR A 67 17.65 0.87 -9.87
C TYR A 67 17.37 -0.53 -9.28
N ASP A 68 16.13 -0.98 -9.40
CA ASP A 68 15.65 -2.33 -9.04
C ASP A 68 14.69 -2.86 -10.13
N GLY A 69 15.24 -3.07 -11.33
CA GLY A 69 14.43 -3.37 -12.52
C GLY A 69 13.59 -2.16 -12.95
N SER A 70 12.27 -2.31 -13.02
CA SER A 70 11.35 -1.19 -13.29
C SER A 70 11.19 -0.24 -12.09
N GLY A 71 11.48 -0.72 -10.88
CA GLY A 71 11.30 0.02 -9.64
C GLY A 71 12.57 0.70 -9.13
N SER A 72 12.55 1.03 -7.85
CA SER A 72 13.61 1.62 -7.07
C SER A 72 13.86 0.83 -5.78
N LYS A 73 15.12 0.72 -5.37
CA LYS A 73 15.52 0.20 -4.04
C LYS A 73 15.12 1.15 -2.90
N ARG A 74 14.60 2.33 -3.23
CA ARG A 74 14.31 3.43 -2.31
C ARG A 74 12.92 4.00 -2.57
N ALA A 75 11.92 3.14 -2.67
CA ALA A 75 10.54 3.54 -2.87
C ALA A 75 9.98 4.29 -1.66
N GLY A 76 9.07 5.24 -1.88
CA GLY A 76 8.30 5.89 -0.81
C GLY A 76 6.86 5.37 -0.74
N ALA A 77 6.12 5.80 0.28
CA ALA A 77 4.69 5.58 0.37
C ALA A 77 3.99 6.85 0.85
N TYR A 78 2.82 7.16 0.30
CA TYR A 78 1.93 8.25 0.69
C TYR A 78 0.55 7.69 1.01
N LEU A 79 -0.23 8.44 1.79
CA LEU A 79 -1.67 8.18 1.90
C LEU A 79 -2.42 8.77 0.70
N ILE A 80 -3.60 8.22 0.43
CA ILE A 80 -4.57 8.74 -0.55
C ILE A 80 -4.90 10.22 -0.32
N GLU A 81 -5.57 10.83 -1.31
CA GLU A 81 -6.08 12.20 -1.24
C GLU A 81 -6.88 12.45 0.05
N GLY A 82 -6.69 13.63 0.66
CA GLY A 82 -7.34 14.00 1.93
C GLY A 82 -6.67 13.47 3.20
N LYS A 83 -5.65 12.61 3.10
CA LYS A 83 -4.89 12.08 4.25
C LYS A 83 -3.38 12.37 4.16
N GLY A 84 -2.71 12.61 5.29
CA GLY A 84 -1.26 12.76 5.35
C GLY A 84 -0.68 13.92 4.51
N LYS A 85 0.65 13.97 4.40
CA LYS A 85 1.38 15.04 3.69
C LYS A 85 1.34 14.86 2.17
N ASP A 86 1.39 15.95 1.42
CA ASP A 86 1.42 15.99 -0.06
C ASP A 86 2.72 16.53 -0.63
N ARG A 87 3.76 16.68 0.20
CA ARG A 87 4.99 17.36 -0.19
C ARG A 87 6.16 16.41 -0.34
N LEU A 88 7.09 16.79 -1.20
CA LEU A 88 8.42 16.20 -1.35
C LEU A 88 9.46 17.31 -1.39
N LYS A 89 10.71 16.96 -1.08
CA LYS A 89 11.85 17.87 -1.20
C LYS A 89 12.65 17.49 -2.43
N VAL A 90 12.96 18.47 -3.26
CA VAL A 90 13.82 18.32 -4.44
C VAL A 90 14.98 19.29 -4.30
N LYS A 91 16.21 18.76 -4.26
CA LYS A 91 17.42 19.58 -4.26
C LYS A 91 17.82 19.84 -5.70
N VAL A 92 17.81 21.10 -6.13
CA VAL A 92 18.13 21.52 -7.50
C VAL A 92 19.44 22.31 -7.47
N ARG A 93 20.35 22.03 -8.40
CA ARG A 93 21.56 22.82 -8.61
C ARG A 93 21.43 23.60 -9.90
N ILE A 94 21.40 24.93 -9.80
CA ILE A 94 21.52 25.82 -10.95
C ILE A 94 23.01 26.02 -11.24
N THR A 95 23.44 25.60 -12.42
CA THR A 95 24.85 25.62 -12.85
C THR A 95 25.20 26.85 -13.69
N GLU A 96 24.21 27.47 -14.32
CA GLU A 96 24.38 28.65 -15.16
C GLU A 96 23.11 29.52 -15.06
N ASN A 97 23.27 30.82 -14.83
CA ASN A 97 22.23 31.83 -15.00
C ASN A 97 22.84 33.06 -15.68
N ILE A 98 22.33 33.41 -16.86
CA ILE A 98 22.71 34.59 -17.64
C ILE A 98 21.47 35.45 -17.78
N ASN A 99 21.43 36.58 -17.08
CA ASN A 99 20.37 37.61 -17.17
C ASN A 99 18.94 37.08 -16.95
N VAL A 100 18.77 36.01 -16.18
CA VAL A 100 17.46 35.52 -15.73
C VAL A 100 17.27 35.93 -14.28
N SER A 101 16.18 36.64 -14.00
CA SER A 101 15.86 37.11 -12.65
C SER A 101 14.62 36.43 -12.06
N GLY A 102 14.52 36.47 -10.74
CA GLY A 102 13.36 35.98 -9.99
C GLY A 102 13.38 34.46 -9.74
N ASP A 103 12.17 33.93 -9.57
CA ASP A 103 11.93 32.52 -9.29
C ASP A 103 11.33 31.80 -10.50
N SER A 104 11.51 30.50 -10.53
CA SER A 104 10.94 29.59 -11.52
C SER A 104 10.02 28.57 -10.84
N THR A 105 9.13 27.95 -11.62
CA THR A 105 8.34 26.81 -11.16
C THR A 105 9.05 25.52 -11.57
N LEU A 106 9.62 24.80 -10.60
CA LEU A 106 10.04 23.42 -10.78
C LEU A 106 8.82 22.56 -11.05
N SER A 107 8.88 21.73 -12.08
CA SER A 107 7.87 20.73 -12.40
C SER A 107 8.50 19.36 -12.70
N GLY A 108 7.81 18.30 -12.28
CA GLY A 108 8.15 16.92 -12.60
C GLY A 108 6.89 16.06 -12.65
N GLN A 109 6.93 14.98 -13.42
CA GLN A 109 5.79 14.08 -13.58
C GLN A 109 6.19 12.61 -13.43
N LEU A 110 5.49 11.88 -12.57
CA LEU A 110 5.62 10.43 -12.39
C LEU A 110 4.24 9.78 -12.62
N GLY A 111 4.02 9.23 -13.81
CA GLY A 111 2.69 8.76 -14.21
C GLY A 111 1.66 9.90 -14.16
N THR A 112 0.64 9.78 -13.33
CA THR A 112 -0.37 10.84 -13.12
C THR A 112 -0.01 11.81 -11.99
N LEU A 113 1.10 11.58 -11.25
CA LEU A 113 1.53 12.47 -10.18
C LEU A 113 2.31 13.65 -10.76
N LYS A 114 1.69 14.84 -10.74
CA LYS A 114 2.35 16.10 -11.05
C LYS A 114 2.91 16.72 -9.78
N MET A 115 4.18 17.10 -9.81
CA MET A 115 4.92 17.68 -8.70
C MET A 115 5.36 19.09 -9.09
N THR A 116 5.04 20.10 -8.29
CA THR A 116 5.41 21.49 -8.56
C THR A 116 5.92 22.23 -7.33
N GLY A 117 6.87 23.14 -7.51
CA GLY A 117 7.41 23.96 -6.41
C GLY A 117 8.20 25.16 -6.91
N THR A 118 8.38 26.17 -6.06
CA THR A 118 9.13 27.38 -6.42
C THR A 118 10.64 27.13 -6.26
N CYS A 119 11.41 27.41 -7.30
CA CYS A 119 12.87 27.26 -7.34
C CYS A 119 13.53 28.61 -7.69
N PRO A 120 14.43 29.13 -6.83
CA PRO A 120 15.24 30.29 -7.17
C PRO A 120 16.07 30.04 -8.43
N THR A 121 16.22 31.06 -9.28
CA THR A 121 17.03 30.96 -10.51
C THR A 121 18.51 31.27 -10.29
N ALA A 122 18.91 31.73 -9.09
CA ALA A 122 20.31 32.05 -8.79
C ALA A 122 21.21 30.81 -8.90
N VAL A 123 22.46 30.97 -9.35
CA VAL A 123 23.45 29.88 -9.37
C VAL A 123 23.68 29.35 -7.95
N GLY A 124 23.68 28.03 -7.80
CA GLY A 124 23.84 27.37 -6.50
C GLY A 124 22.88 26.20 -6.29
N GLU A 125 22.88 25.63 -5.09
CA GLU A 125 21.95 24.57 -4.69
C GLU A 125 20.77 25.13 -3.91
N HIS A 126 19.57 24.67 -4.27
CA HIS A 126 18.31 25.10 -3.69
C HIS A 126 17.50 23.90 -3.24
N GLU A 127 16.94 23.96 -2.04
CA GLU A 127 15.94 22.99 -1.58
C GLU A 127 14.54 23.48 -1.95
N VAL A 128 13.91 22.80 -2.90
CA VAL A 128 12.55 23.09 -3.36
C VAL A 128 11.57 22.20 -2.62
N ASN A 129 10.63 22.81 -1.90
CA ASN A 129 9.49 22.12 -1.29
C ASN A 129 8.39 21.97 -2.33
N ALA A 130 8.42 20.88 -3.10
CA ALA A 130 7.43 20.60 -4.13
C ALA A 130 6.16 19.96 -3.54
N LYS A 131 5.01 20.29 -4.12
CA LYS A 131 3.70 19.73 -3.80
C LYS A 131 3.29 18.74 -4.89
N ILE A 132 2.73 17.60 -4.49
CA ILE A 132 2.01 16.69 -5.37
C ILE A 132 0.60 17.29 -5.58
N GLU A 133 0.31 17.80 -6.77
CA GLU A 133 -0.87 18.66 -6.99
C GLU A 133 -2.19 17.95 -6.73
N LYS A 134 -2.31 16.69 -7.18
CA LYS A 134 -3.47 15.84 -6.97
C LYS A 134 -3.03 14.41 -6.71
N ARG A 135 -3.15 13.95 -5.46
CA ARG A 135 -2.95 12.54 -5.14
C ARG A 135 -4.18 11.72 -5.57
N PRO A 136 -4.01 10.44 -5.88
CA PRO A 136 -5.13 9.52 -6.08
C PRO A 136 -5.97 9.36 -4.80
N ASP A 137 -7.27 9.18 -4.97
CA ASP A 137 -8.22 8.79 -3.91
C ASP A 137 -8.32 7.27 -3.72
N ALA A 138 -7.40 6.52 -4.32
CA ALA A 138 -7.37 5.06 -4.40
C ALA A 138 -5.93 4.55 -4.32
N ILE A 139 -5.77 3.26 -4.03
CA ILE A 139 -4.45 2.61 -4.07
C ILE A 139 -3.84 2.77 -5.45
N ARG A 140 -2.59 3.22 -5.52
CA ARG A 140 -1.82 3.32 -6.76
C ARG A 140 -0.35 3.01 -6.52
N HIS A 141 0.27 2.39 -7.50
CA HIS A 141 1.71 2.23 -7.60
C HIS A 141 2.23 3.02 -8.81
N PHE A 142 3.21 3.90 -8.57
CA PHE A 142 3.89 4.65 -9.61
C PHE A 142 5.39 4.37 -9.56
N GLN A 143 6.00 4.10 -10.72
CA GLN A 143 7.44 3.90 -10.87
C GLN A 143 7.90 4.39 -12.24
N GLY A 144 9.11 4.89 -12.34
CA GLY A 144 9.69 5.34 -13.60
C GLY A 144 10.74 6.43 -13.45
N ASP A 145 11.23 6.91 -14.60
CA ASP A 145 12.13 8.05 -14.67
C ASP A 145 11.32 9.35 -14.77
N VAL A 146 11.63 10.31 -13.91
CA VAL A 146 11.04 11.65 -13.94
C VAL A 146 12.00 12.59 -14.64
N SER A 147 11.52 13.21 -15.71
CA SER A 147 12.16 14.38 -16.31
C SER A 147 11.68 15.63 -15.58
N TRP A 148 12.62 16.53 -15.27
CA TRP A 148 12.34 17.75 -14.52
C TRP A 148 12.49 18.98 -15.42
N GLY A 149 11.66 19.98 -15.19
CA GLY A 149 11.73 21.25 -15.89
C GLY A 149 11.58 22.43 -14.94
N LEU A 150 12.04 23.60 -15.38
CA LEU A 150 11.77 24.89 -14.75
C LEU A 150 10.95 25.74 -15.73
N GLU A 151 9.73 26.10 -15.34
CA GLU A 151 8.97 27.14 -16.03
C GLU A 151 9.52 28.50 -15.58
N VAL A 152 10.12 29.24 -16.51
CA VAL A 152 10.83 30.49 -16.23
C VAL A 152 10.06 31.65 -16.87
N PRO A 153 9.31 32.44 -16.09
CA PRO A 153 8.51 33.55 -16.63
C PRO A 153 9.34 34.54 -17.45
N ASP A 154 10.56 34.84 -16.99
CA ASP A 154 11.47 35.80 -17.63
C ASP A 154 12.02 35.34 -19.01
N LEU A 155 11.93 34.03 -19.30
CA LEU A 155 12.24 33.44 -20.59
C LEU A 155 10.98 33.13 -21.44
N ALA A 156 9.79 33.23 -20.84
CA ALA A 156 8.54 32.71 -21.39
C ALA A 156 8.66 31.26 -21.91
N ALA A 157 9.46 30.44 -21.22
CA ALA A 157 9.83 29.09 -21.66
C ALA A 157 9.93 28.11 -20.48
N CYS A 158 9.79 26.82 -20.78
CA CYS A 158 10.13 25.74 -19.87
C CYS A 158 11.50 25.18 -20.28
N ILE A 159 12.45 25.18 -19.36
CA ILE A 159 13.78 24.61 -19.58
C ILE A 159 13.84 23.21 -18.96
N GLY A 160 14.40 22.24 -19.68
CA GLY A 160 14.67 20.91 -19.13
C GLY A 160 15.91 20.94 -18.24
N LEU A 161 15.86 20.25 -17.09
CA LEU A 161 17.04 19.99 -16.27
C LEU A 161 17.89 18.88 -16.89
N GLY A 162 19.20 18.89 -16.65
CA GLY A 162 20.18 18.07 -17.36
C GLY A 162 20.13 16.56 -17.07
N ASN A 163 19.28 16.12 -16.14
CA ASN A 163 19.16 14.72 -15.74
C ASN A 163 17.72 14.31 -15.40
N SER A 164 17.50 13.01 -15.36
CA SER A 164 16.27 12.38 -14.88
C SER A 164 16.49 11.65 -13.57
N THR A 165 15.39 11.39 -12.84
CA THR A 165 15.44 10.70 -11.54
C THR A 165 14.57 9.44 -11.57
N ARG A 166 15.14 8.26 -11.27
CA ARG A 166 14.37 7.02 -11.08
C ARG A 166 13.66 7.05 -9.73
N LEU A 167 12.34 7.09 -9.75
CA LEU A 167 11.49 7.16 -8.56
C LEU A 167 10.48 6.01 -8.53
N GLU A 168 10.10 5.60 -7.34
CA GLU A 168 8.99 4.68 -7.07
C GLU A 168 8.24 5.17 -5.83
N VAL A 169 6.91 5.12 -5.89
CA VAL A 169 6.04 5.54 -4.81
C VAL A 169 4.71 4.79 -4.84
N PHE A 170 4.25 4.42 -3.64
CA PHE A 170 2.93 3.83 -3.42
C PHE A 170 2.00 4.86 -2.80
N VAL A 171 0.73 4.85 -3.20
CA VAL A 171 -0.35 5.58 -2.55
C VAL A 171 -1.27 4.54 -1.92
N ILE A 172 -1.45 4.58 -0.60
CA ILE A 172 -2.16 3.57 0.19
C ILE A 172 -3.29 4.19 1.04
N LEU A 173 -4.18 3.35 1.59
CA LEU A 173 -5.43 3.83 2.21
C LEU A 173 -5.22 4.46 3.58
N ASP A 174 -4.34 3.90 4.39
CA ASP A 174 -4.01 4.36 5.74
C ASP A 174 -2.60 3.95 6.17
N ASP A 175 -2.22 4.30 7.39
CA ASP A 175 -0.94 3.91 7.97
C ASP A 175 -0.78 2.38 8.01
N PRO A 176 0.35 1.83 7.54
CA PRO A 176 0.60 0.40 7.59
C PRO A 176 0.57 -0.18 9.02
N ALA A 177 0.25 -1.46 9.13
CA ALA A 177 0.17 -2.15 10.41
C ALA A 177 1.49 -2.11 11.20
N GLY A 178 1.41 -2.05 12.52
CA GLY A 178 2.57 -1.89 13.41
C GLY A 178 3.52 -3.09 13.49
N PHE A 179 3.15 -4.26 12.96
CA PHE A 179 4.00 -5.46 12.96
C PHE A 179 5.08 -5.46 11.86
N TYR A 180 5.10 -4.43 10.99
CA TYR A 180 6.18 -4.23 10.03
C TYR A 180 7.44 -3.66 10.72
N ASP A 181 8.40 -4.56 10.99
CA ASP A 181 9.69 -4.27 11.63
C ASP A 181 10.87 -4.67 10.69
N PRO A 182 11.99 -3.91 10.62
CA PRO A 182 12.19 -2.56 11.18
C PRO A 182 11.10 -1.58 10.73
N PRO A 183 10.83 -0.50 11.49
CA PRO A 183 9.69 0.36 11.23
C PRO A 183 9.62 0.82 9.77
N GLY A 184 8.54 0.42 9.11
CA GLY A 184 8.25 0.76 7.73
C GLY A 184 7.75 -0.43 6.93
N VAL A 185 6.69 -0.21 6.16
CA VAL A 185 6.11 -1.25 5.33
C VAL A 185 7.11 -1.75 4.29
N TRP A 186 7.16 -3.07 4.09
CA TRP A 186 8.09 -3.67 3.14
C TRP A 186 7.65 -3.36 1.71
N VAL A 187 8.58 -2.85 0.90
CA VAL A 187 8.36 -2.54 -0.53
C VAL A 187 7.93 -3.80 -1.29
N GLU A 188 8.47 -4.97 -0.93
CA GLU A 188 8.09 -6.26 -1.50
C GLU A 188 6.62 -6.60 -1.25
N ALA A 189 6.08 -6.29 -0.06
CA ALA A 189 4.68 -6.50 0.25
C ALA A 189 3.78 -5.53 -0.55
N LEU A 190 4.17 -4.26 -0.65
CA LEU A 190 3.45 -3.26 -1.44
C LEU A 190 3.40 -3.60 -2.93
N ARG A 191 4.53 -4.00 -3.52
CA ARG A 191 4.59 -4.49 -4.92
C ARG A 191 3.70 -5.72 -5.10
N PHE A 192 3.75 -6.67 -4.17
CA PHE A 192 2.89 -7.85 -4.24
C PHE A 192 1.40 -7.48 -4.21
N VAL A 193 0.99 -6.61 -3.28
CA VAL A 193 -0.42 -6.17 -3.17
C VAL A 193 -0.85 -5.38 -4.40
N CYS A 194 -0.02 -4.47 -4.91
CA CYS A 194 -0.40 -3.61 -6.02
C CYS A 194 -0.38 -4.35 -7.36
N ASP A 195 0.68 -5.09 -7.63
CA ASP A 195 0.99 -5.63 -8.96
C ASP A 195 0.56 -7.08 -9.12
N THR A 196 0.67 -7.88 -8.06
CA THR A 196 0.37 -9.33 -8.11
C THR A 196 -1.07 -9.62 -7.68
N VAL A 197 -1.51 -9.07 -6.53
CA VAL A 197 -2.92 -9.16 -6.08
C VAL A 197 -3.81 -8.27 -6.93
N GLY A 198 -3.28 -7.17 -7.48
CA GLY A 198 -4.02 -6.23 -8.33
C GLY A 198 -4.90 -5.26 -7.53
N ALA A 199 -4.37 -4.69 -6.44
CA ALA A 199 -5.07 -3.72 -5.59
C ALA A 199 -5.10 -2.29 -6.17
N ASN A 200 -4.42 -2.03 -7.29
CA ASN A 200 -4.45 -0.73 -7.96
C ASN A 200 -5.90 -0.30 -8.28
N GLY A 201 -6.35 0.80 -7.68
CA GLY A 201 -7.67 1.40 -7.91
C GLY A 201 -8.71 1.09 -6.84
N LEU A 202 -8.40 0.25 -5.86
CA LEU A 202 -9.28 0.01 -4.71
C LEU A 202 -9.26 1.22 -3.79
N LYS A 203 -10.42 1.58 -3.24
CA LYS A 203 -10.64 2.80 -2.45
C LYS A 203 -10.96 2.51 -0.99
N THR A 204 -11.42 1.30 -0.69
CA THR A 204 -11.94 0.95 0.62
C THR A 204 -11.27 -0.30 1.18
N GLY A 205 -11.25 -0.41 2.51
CA GLY A 205 -10.75 -1.61 3.19
C GLY A 205 -11.54 -2.87 2.80
N ALA A 206 -12.85 -2.76 2.60
CA ALA A 206 -13.72 -3.87 2.17
C ALA A 206 -13.32 -4.43 0.79
N GLU A 207 -13.02 -3.55 -0.17
CA GLU A 207 -12.53 -3.96 -1.48
C GLU A 207 -11.17 -4.66 -1.39
N VAL A 208 -10.26 -4.11 -0.57
CA VAL A 208 -8.92 -4.68 -0.37
C VAL A 208 -9.00 -6.08 0.22
N VAL A 209 -9.72 -6.27 1.33
CA VAL A 209 -9.81 -7.58 1.98
C VAL A 209 -10.47 -8.62 1.07
N ALA A 210 -11.49 -8.24 0.32
CA ALA A 210 -12.12 -9.14 -0.65
C ALA A 210 -11.15 -9.55 -1.76
N LYS A 211 -10.37 -8.59 -2.30
CA LYS A 211 -9.38 -8.84 -3.34
C LYS A 211 -8.24 -9.73 -2.84
N VAL A 212 -7.68 -9.42 -1.66
CA VAL A 212 -6.60 -10.19 -1.02
C VAL A 212 -7.07 -11.60 -0.71
N ALA A 213 -8.20 -11.78 -0.03
CA ALA A 213 -8.72 -13.11 0.31
C ALA A 213 -8.97 -13.97 -0.94
N THR A 214 -9.56 -13.39 -1.98
CA THR A 214 -9.79 -14.08 -3.26
C THR A 214 -8.48 -14.50 -3.92
N TYR A 215 -7.49 -13.61 -3.97
CA TYR A 215 -6.19 -13.91 -4.57
C TYR A 215 -5.46 -15.01 -3.79
N LEU A 216 -5.42 -14.93 -2.46
CA LEU A 216 -4.74 -15.91 -1.62
C LEU A 216 -5.37 -17.30 -1.69
N HIS A 217 -6.70 -17.37 -1.82
CA HIS A 217 -7.43 -18.61 -1.97
C HIS A 217 -7.20 -19.28 -3.34
N GLY A 218 -7.21 -18.51 -4.43
CA GLY A 218 -7.20 -19.06 -5.80
C GLY A 218 -5.89 -18.88 -6.54
N SER A 219 -5.41 -17.64 -6.64
CA SER A 219 -4.37 -17.24 -7.58
C SER A 219 -2.94 -17.30 -7.03
N HIS A 220 -2.77 -17.41 -5.70
CA HIS A 220 -1.46 -17.47 -5.07
C HIS A 220 -0.71 -18.80 -5.37
N GLY A 221 -1.44 -19.84 -5.79
CA GLY A 221 -0.84 -21.12 -6.20
C GLY A 221 -0.30 -21.98 -5.05
N LEU A 222 -0.82 -21.80 -3.84
CA LEU A 222 -0.57 -22.66 -2.68
C LEU A 222 -1.72 -23.64 -2.50
N GLY A 223 -1.45 -24.82 -1.94
CA GLY A 223 -2.47 -25.82 -1.63
C GLY A 223 -2.51 -26.18 -0.15
N TYR A 224 -3.69 -26.57 0.34
CA TYR A 224 -3.82 -26.97 1.74
C TYR A 224 -2.97 -28.22 2.06
N ASP A 225 -2.32 -28.25 3.23
CA ASP A 225 -1.67 -29.46 3.76
C ASP A 225 -2.72 -30.48 4.20
N THR A 226 -3.18 -31.28 3.23
CA THR A 226 -4.19 -32.32 3.40
C THR A 226 -3.68 -33.60 4.08
N ARG A 227 -2.42 -33.61 4.55
CA ARG A 227 -1.85 -34.73 5.30
C ARG A 227 -1.80 -34.47 6.79
N ARG A 228 -1.44 -33.25 7.21
CA ARG A 228 -1.26 -32.92 8.63
C ARG A 228 -1.87 -31.59 9.06
N GLY A 229 -2.24 -30.71 8.13
CA GLY A 229 -2.65 -29.35 8.45
C GLY A 229 -1.56 -28.52 9.11
N ALA A 230 -0.28 -28.85 8.88
CA ALA A 230 0.82 -28.17 9.55
C ALA A 230 1.08 -26.80 8.91
N PRO A 231 1.33 -25.75 9.72
CA PRO A 231 1.68 -24.44 9.19
C PRO A 231 3.09 -24.47 8.57
N ALA A 232 3.26 -23.81 7.44
CA ALA A 232 4.56 -23.69 6.76
C ALA A 232 5.24 -22.33 7.04
N TYR A 233 4.49 -21.32 7.48
CA TYR A 233 4.94 -19.92 7.51
C TYR A 233 4.99 -19.30 8.91
N GLY A 234 5.18 -20.13 9.93
CA GLY A 234 5.64 -19.71 11.26
C GLY A 234 4.57 -19.26 12.25
N VAL A 235 3.29 -19.27 11.85
CA VAL A 235 2.17 -18.83 12.67
C VAL A 235 1.37 -20.00 13.27
N SER A 236 0.61 -19.71 14.31
CA SER A 236 -0.21 -20.67 15.06
C SER A 236 -1.65 -20.16 15.22
N GLY A 237 -2.48 -20.87 15.99
CA GLY A 237 -3.86 -20.45 16.28
C GLY A 237 -3.98 -19.04 16.84
N SER A 238 -3.02 -18.59 17.66
CA SER A 238 -2.98 -17.23 18.20
C SER A 238 -2.25 -16.21 17.32
N GLY A 239 -1.80 -16.61 16.13
CA GLY A 239 -0.89 -15.84 15.28
C GLY A 239 0.58 -16.02 15.65
N GLY A 240 1.35 -14.93 15.64
CA GLY A 240 2.80 -14.91 15.92
C GLY A 240 3.63 -14.20 14.85
N THR A 241 4.89 -14.62 14.70
CA THR A 241 5.78 -14.11 13.64
C THR A 241 5.49 -14.82 12.32
N PHE A 242 5.05 -14.07 11.32
CA PHE A 242 4.76 -14.61 9.99
C PHE A 242 5.97 -14.50 9.06
N LYS A 243 6.32 -15.61 8.41
CA LYS A 243 7.40 -15.65 7.40
C LYS A 243 6.91 -15.08 6.08
N LEU A 244 6.57 -13.80 6.07
CA LEU A 244 5.96 -13.12 4.92
C LEU A 244 6.84 -13.25 3.68
N LYS A 245 8.17 -13.11 3.80
CA LYS A 245 9.07 -13.23 2.66
C LYS A 245 8.97 -14.59 1.98
N ASP A 246 8.98 -15.65 2.78
CA ASP A 246 8.85 -17.03 2.28
C ASP A 246 7.46 -17.27 1.69
N TYR A 247 6.42 -16.69 2.31
CA TYR A 247 5.03 -16.80 1.84
C TYR A 247 4.85 -16.15 0.48
N LEU A 248 5.32 -14.90 0.30
CA LEU A 248 5.28 -14.19 -0.98
C LEU A 248 6.02 -14.95 -2.08
N ALA A 249 7.12 -15.63 -1.73
CA ALA A 249 7.90 -16.45 -2.66
C ALA A 249 7.31 -17.85 -2.91
N ALA A 250 6.22 -18.21 -2.22
CA ALA A 250 5.67 -19.57 -2.19
C ALA A 250 6.75 -20.64 -1.92
N ALA A 251 7.64 -20.36 -0.97
CA ALA A 251 8.80 -21.21 -0.66
C ALA A 251 8.39 -22.63 -0.26
N ALA A 252 7.26 -22.76 0.44
CA ALA A 252 6.55 -24.02 0.59
C ALA A 252 5.31 -24.02 -0.32
N ARG A 253 5.03 -25.12 -1.02
CA ARG A 253 3.81 -25.24 -1.86
C ARG A 253 2.56 -25.59 -1.07
N VAL A 254 2.69 -25.73 0.24
CA VAL A 254 1.60 -26.09 1.15
C VAL A 254 1.34 -24.99 2.18
N VAL A 255 0.09 -24.89 2.60
CA VAL A 255 -0.40 -23.94 3.62
C VAL A 255 -1.40 -24.62 4.53
N ASN A 256 -1.63 -24.01 5.70
CA ASN A 256 -2.83 -24.29 6.49
C ASN A 256 -3.65 -23.00 6.72
N CYS A 257 -4.63 -23.07 7.62
CA CYS A 257 -5.50 -21.95 7.95
C CYS A 257 -4.76 -20.79 8.64
N TYR A 258 -3.75 -21.07 9.46
CA TYR A 258 -2.93 -20.04 10.10
C TYR A 258 -2.13 -19.26 9.06
N ASP A 259 -1.51 -19.97 8.10
CA ASP A 259 -0.72 -19.34 7.04
C ASP A 259 -1.58 -18.41 6.18
N GLN A 260 -2.80 -18.84 5.84
CA GLN A 260 -3.75 -18.04 5.07
C GLN A 260 -4.25 -16.82 5.84
N ALA A 261 -4.57 -16.97 7.13
CA ALA A 261 -4.92 -15.84 8.01
C ALA A 261 -3.74 -14.84 8.13
N GLY A 262 -2.51 -15.36 8.27
CA GLY A 262 -1.29 -14.54 8.29
C GLY A 262 -1.08 -13.77 6.98
N GLY A 263 -1.29 -14.42 5.84
CA GLY A 263 -1.25 -13.78 4.53
C GLY A 263 -2.29 -12.66 4.40
N VAL A 264 -3.54 -12.91 4.79
CA VAL A 264 -4.61 -11.90 4.74
C VAL A 264 -4.24 -10.69 5.61
N GLN A 265 -3.91 -10.91 6.88
CA GLN A 265 -3.62 -9.83 7.82
C GLN A 265 -2.37 -9.03 7.42
N ALA A 266 -1.29 -9.70 7.01
CA ALA A 266 -0.06 -9.04 6.60
C ALA A 266 -0.27 -8.16 5.34
N LEU A 267 -0.90 -8.71 4.30
CA LEU A 267 -1.08 -8.01 3.03
C LEU A 267 -2.12 -6.88 3.12
N CYS A 268 -3.20 -7.05 3.87
CA CYS A 268 -4.14 -5.96 4.14
C CYS A 268 -3.49 -4.86 4.99
N GLY A 269 -2.72 -5.24 6.01
CA GLY A 269 -1.95 -4.33 6.84
C GLY A 269 -0.90 -3.53 6.08
N ALA A 270 -0.37 -4.04 4.95
CA ALA A 270 0.60 -3.31 4.12
C ALA A 270 0.04 -1.99 3.57
N VAL A 271 -1.27 -1.95 3.29
CA VAL A 271 -1.95 -0.78 2.70
C VAL A 271 -2.85 -0.04 3.69
N GLY A 272 -2.65 -0.31 4.99
CA GLY A 272 -3.37 0.35 6.08
C GLY A 272 -4.78 -0.16 6.33
N VAL A 273 -5.05 -1.43 6.03
CA VAL A 273 -6.33 -2.07 6.37
C VAL A 273 -6.14 -2.98 7.57
N ASP A 274 -6.60 -2.52 8.72
CA ASP A 274 -6.55 -3.30 9.97
C ASP A 274 -7.61 -4.41 9.95
N THR A 275 -7.16 -5.65 10.12
CA THR A 275 -8.02 -6.84 10.17
C THR A 275 -7.84 -7.55 11.49
N THR A 276 -8.93 -8.01 12.08
CA THR A 276 -8.93 -8.79 13.32
C THR A 276 -8.59 -10.25 13.02
N TRP A 277 -7.71 -10.85 13.82
CA TRP A 277 -7.48 -12.29 13.77
C TRP A 277 -8.58 -13.02 14.53
N TYR A 278 -9.16 -14.05 13.92
CA TYR A 278 -10.16 -14.92 14.53
C TYR A 278 -9.61 -16.33 14.65
N TYR A 279 -9.84 -16.94 15.81
CA TYR A 279 -9.51 -18.33 16.07
C TYR A 279 -10.72 -19.05 16.65
N LEU A 280 -11.08 -20.19 16.04
CA LEU A 280 -12.25 -20.99 16.37
C LEU A 280 -11.82 -22.39 16.82
N ASP A 281 -12.11 -22.75 18.06
CA ASP A 281 -11.74 -24.04 18.67
C ASP A 281 -12.83 -24.51 19.67
N PRO A 282 -13.53 -25.63 19.42
CA PRO A 282 -13.36 -26.53 18.28
C PRO A 282 -13.94 -25.94 16.98
N TYR A 283 -13.49 -26.44 15.83
CA TYR A 283 -14.10 -26.15 14.54
C TYR A 283 -15.09 -27.23 14.09
N GLY A 284 -14.62 -28.46 13.85
CA GLY A 284 -15.47 -29.58 13.46
C GLY A 284 -15.34 -30.03 12.00
N PHE A 285 -16.33 -30.81 11.56
CA PHE A 285 -16.50 -31.20 10.16
C PHE A 285 -16.96 -30.00 9.34
N ILE A 286 -16.45 -29.88 8.12
CA ILE A 286 -16.86 -28.82 7.18
C ILE A 286 -17.95 -29.32 6.25
N ASN A 287 -18.93 -28.46 5.92
CA ASN A 287 -19.75 -28.66 4.74
C ASN A 287 -18.85 -28.73 3.50
N THR A 288 -19.32 -29.33 2.41
CA THR A 288 -18.57 -29.33 1.17
C THR A 288 -18.34 -27.89 0.71
N THR A 289 -17.09 -27.46 0.76
CA THR A 289 -16.66 -26.11 0.40
C THR A 289 -15.44 -26.20 -0.52
N ASN A 290 -15.06 -25.07 -1.10
CA ASN A 290 -13.83 -24.98 -1.86
C ASN A 290 -12.66 -24.74 -0.88
N LEU A 291 -11.80 -25.75 -0.72
CA LEU A 291 -10.60 -25.67 0.10
C LEU A 291 -9.41 -25.26 -0.77
N VAL A 292 -8.60 -24.32 -0.28
CA VAL A 292 -7.46 -23.73 -1.01
C VAL A 292 -6.59 -24.78 -1.70
N GLY A 293 -6.45 -24.64 -3.01
CA GLY A 293 -5.67 -25.54 -3.88
C GLY A 293 -6.16 -27.00 -3.97
N VAL A 294 -7.30 -27.34 -3.36
CA VAL A 294 -7.93 -28.68 -3.40
C VAL A 294 -9.20 -28.66 -4.23
N GLY A 295 -10.02 -27.62 -4.12
CA GLY A 295 -11.37 -27.60 -4.71
C GLY A 295 -12.42 -28.10 -3.72
N ASN A 296 -13.48 -28.71 -4.24
CA ASN A 296 -14.55 -29.29 -3.42
C ASN A 296 -14.00 -30.28 -2.40
N CYS A 297 -14.21 -29.99 -1.12
CA CYS A 297 -13.69 -30.76 -0.02
C CYS A 297 -14.65 -30.70 1.18
N ASN A 298 -14.90 -31.85 1.80
CA ASN A 298 -15.55 -31.95 3.12
C ASN A 298 -14.76 -32.85 4.09
N ASN A 299 -13.54 -33.23 3.69
CA ASN A 299 -12.64 -34.16 4.35
C ASN A 299 -11.19 -33.67 4.22
N PRO A 300 -10.80 -32.64 4.98
CA PRO A 300 -9.58 -31.86 4.72
C PRO A 300 -8.27 -32.64 4.86
N PHE A 301 -8.25 -33.74 5.64
CA PHE A 301 -7.06 -34.55 5.84
C PHE A 301 -7.11 -35.90 5.09
N PHE A 302 -7.75 -35.93 3.92
CA PHE A 302 -7.99 -37.16 3.16
C PHE A 302 -6.70 -37.92 2.78
N LEU A 303 -5.56 -37.24 2.59
CA LEU A 303 -4.27 -37.91 2.32
C LEU A 303 -3.68 -38.61 3.54
N SER A 304 -4.10 -38.26 4.75
CA SER A 304 -3.63 -38.91 5.99
C SER A 304 -4.11 -40.36 6.11
N ASN A 305 -5.27 -40.66 5.53
CA ASN A 305 -5.94 -41.97 5.66
C ASN A 305 -6.32 -42.59 4.31
N GLY A 306 -5.87 -41.99 3.19
CA GLY A 306 -6.07 -42.49 1.84
C GLY A 306 -7.52 -42.46 1.37
N SER A 307 -8.33 -41.52 1.85
CA SER A 307 -9.72 -41.32 1.41
C SER A 307 -9.83 -40.24 0.33
N SER A 308 -11.05 -39.98 -0.15
CA SER A 308 -11.34 -38.91 -1.12
C SER A 308 -11.54 -37.56 -0.42
N ALA A 309 -11.28 -36.44 -1.11
CA ALA A 309 -11.52 -35.09 -0.60
C ALA A 309 -13.01 -34.81 -0.30
N VAL A 310 -13.91 -35.52 -0.99
CA VAL A 310 -15.35 -35.51 -0.73
C VAL A 310 -15.81 -36.93 -0.39
N VAL A 311 -16.46 -37.08 0.76
CA VAL A 311 -17.02 -38.34 1.24
C VAL A 311 -18.44 -38.13 1.80
N PRO A 312 -19.26 -39.19 1.97
CA PRO A 312 -20.53 -39.08 2.67
C PRO A 312 -20.39 -38.49 4.08
N ALA A 313 -21.43 -37.82 4.57
CA ALA A 313 -21.37 -37.07 5.82
C ALA A 313 -20.95 -37.92 7.04
N ASP A 314 -21.42 -39.18 7.09
CA ASP A 314 -21.14 -40.15 8.15
C ASP A 314 -20.05 -41.19 7.80
N ASP A 315 -19.25 -40.94 6.76
CA ASP A 315 -18.15 -41.84 6.39
C ASP A 315 -17.14 -41.95 7.56
N PRO A 316 -16.79 -43.16 8.04
CA PRO A 316 -15.86 -43.32 9.16
C PRO A 316 -14.44 -42.81 8.88
N LYS A 317 -14.08 -42.57 7.61
CA LYS A 317 -12.80 -41.97 7.19
C LYS A 317 -12.89 -40.46 6.99
N ARG A 318 -14.05 -39.83 7.16
CA ARG A 318 -14.15 -38.37 7.11
C ARG A 318 -13.35 -37.78 8.27
N THR A 319 -12.53 -36.79 7.96
CA THR A 319 -11.69 -36.06 8.90
C THR A 319 -12.29 -34.69 9.16
N ALA A 320 -11.92 -34.09 10.29
CA ALA A 320 -12.43 -32.81 10.75
C ALA A 320 -11.28 -31.88 11.11
N PHE A 321 -11.54 -30.57 11.10
CA PHE A 321 -10.62 -29.61 11.69
C PHE A 321 -10.78 -29.60 13.21
N GLY A 322 -9.65 -29.66 13.93
CA GLY A 322 -9.65 -29.43 15.38
C GLY A 322 -10.01 -27.98 15.69
N ASN A 323 -9.38 -27.04 14.99
CA ASN A 323 -9.58 -25.60 15.09
C ASN A 323 -9.37 -24.93 13.72
N HIS A 324 -9.60 -23.62 13.64
CA HIS A 324 -9.39 -22.85 12.42
C HIS A 324 -9.05 -21.41 12.74
N ALA A 325 -8.10 -20.82 11.99
CA ALA A 325 -7.85 -19.39 12.03
C ALA A 325 -8.22 -18.73 10.70
N PHE A 326 -8.72 -17.51 10.80
CA PHE A 326 -9.14 -16.66 9.69
C PHE A 326 -9.11 -15.20 10.16
N CYS A 327 -9.45 -14.26 9.27
CA CYS A 327 -9.47 -12.84 9.62
C CYS A 327 -10.90 -12.29 9.64
N GLY A 328 -11.04 -11.04 10.07
CA GLY A 328 -12.27 -10.28 9.90
C GLY A 328 -12.05 -8.79 9.77
N LEU A 329 -13.05 -8.14 9.18
CA LEU A 329 -13.12 -6.68 9.06
C LEU A 329 -14.51 -6.23 9.50
N ALA A 330 -14.58 -5.32 10.48
CA ALA A 330 -15.85 -4.81 11.01
C ALA A 330 -16.86 -5.92 11.41
N GLY A 331 -16.36 -7.00 12.04
CA GLY A 331 -17.18 -8.14 12.47
C GLY A 331 -17.60 -9.11 11.37
N LYS A 332 -17.12 -8.90 10.13
CA LYS A 332 -17.36 -9.78 8.98
C LYS A 332 -16.18 -10.71 8.73
N VAL A 333 -16.45 -11.93 8.29
CA VAL A 333 -15.45 -13.01 8.17
C VAL A 333 -14.70 -12.95 6.83
N LEU A 334 -13.38 -13.10 6.92
CA LEU A 334 -12.43 -13.20 5.82
C LEU A 334 -11.68 -14.53 5.93
N ASP A 335 -11.98 -15.49 5.07
CA ASP A 335 -11.36 -16.82 5.11
C ASP A 335 -10.88 -17.20 3.70
N ALA A 336 -9.56 -17.15 3.51
CA ALA A 336 -8.89 -17.56 2.28
C ALA A 336 -8.56 -19.06 2.25
N CYS A 337 -8.73 -19.78 3.36
CA CYS A 337 -8.42 -21.19 3.47
C CYS A 337 -9.60 -22.06 3.02
N ALA A 338 -10.75 -21.93 3.68
CA ALA A 338 -11.96 -22.70 3.39
C ALA A 338 -13.04 -21.76 2.84
N GLY A 339 -12.89 -21.31 1.58
CA GLY A 339 -13.71 -20.23 1.02
C GLY A 339 -13.57 -20.05 -0.50
N PRO A 340 -13.40 -18.81 -1.03
CA PRO A 340 -13.08 -17.61 -0.28
C PRO A 340 -14.32 -16.98 0.36
N HIS A 341 -14.23 -16.67 1.65
CA HIS A 341 -15.16 -15.78 2.34
C HIS A 341 -14.57 -14.37 2.35
N THR A 342 -15.29 -13.41 1.77
CA THR A 342 -14.73 -12.10 1.38
C THR A 342 -15.29 -10.93 2.20
N GLY A 343 -15.74 -11.18 3.44
CA GLY A 343 -16.18 -10.12 4.35
C GLY A 343 -17.66 -9.77 4.22
N THR A 344 -18.52 -10.69 3.78
CA THR A 344 -19.97 -10.43 3.66
C THR A 344 -20.75 -11.06 4.82
N GLU A 345 -20.28 -12.19 5.35
CA GLU A 345 -20.94 -12.93 6.42
C GLU A 345 -20.53 -12.45 7.82
N THR A 346 -21.47 -12.44 8.76
CA THR A 346 -21.14 -12.39 10.19
C THR A 346 -20.52 -13.71 10.63
N LYS A 347 -19.86 -13.71 11.80
CA LYS A 347 -19.35 -14.92 12.47
C LYS A 347 -20.39 -16.06 12.54
N ALA A 348 -21.62 -15.75 12.93
CA ALA A 348 -22.70 -16.74 13.03
C ALA A 348 -23.13 -17.30 11.67
N GLN A 349 -23.25 -16.43 10.66
CA GLN A 349 -23.57 -16.85 9.29
C GLN A 349 -22.47 -17.75 8.72
N TYR A 350 -21.20 -17.39 8.94
CA TYR A 350 -20.05 -18.18 8.53
C TYR A 350 -20.05 -19.56 9.18
N CYS A 351 -20.17 -19.66 10.51
CA CYS A 351 -20.22 -20.96 11.19
C CYS A 351 -21.36 -21.84 10.68
N ALA A 352 -22.55 -21.28 10.48
CA ALA A 352 -23.71 -22.02 9.97
C ALA A 352 -23.50 -22.51 8.53
N ALA A 353 -22.80 -21.75 7.69
CA ALA A 353 -22.52 -22.12 6.31
C ALA A 353 -21.34 -23.10 6.18
N ALA A 354 -20.27 -22.91 6.96
CA ALA A 354 -19.02 -23.63 6.80
C ALA A 354 -18.98 -24.96 7.59
N ILE A 355 -19.64 -25.02 8.75
CA ILE A 355 -19.55 -26.17 9.67
C ILE A 355 -20.74 -27.10 9.45
N ASP A 356 -20.44 -28.38 9.20
CA ASP A 356 -21.43 -29.43 9.14
C ASP A 356 -21.72 -29.94 10.56
N ALA A 357 -22.88 -29.55 11.09
CA ALA A 357 -23.32 -29.91 12.43
C ALA A 357 -24.15 -31.21 12.49
N THR A 358 -24.44 -31.81 11.33
CA THR A 358 -25.35 -32.96 11.18
C THR A 358 -24.74 -34.35 11.37
N PRO A 359 -23.43 -34.61 11.18
CA PRO A 359 -22.90 -35.97 11.20
C PRO A 359 -23.05 -36.64 12.56
N ALA A 360 -23.51 -37.90 12.55
CA ALA A 360 -23.49 -38.76 13.72
C ALA A 360 -22.04 -39.07 14.19
N LEU A 361 -21.04 -38.73 13.37
CA LEU A 361 -19.62 -38.85 13.70
C LEU A 361 -19.24 -38.09 14.97
N TYR A 362 -19.86 -36.94 15.28
CA TYR A 362 -19.54 -36.23 16.54
C TYR A 362 -19.76 -37.09 17.78
N ALA A 363 -20.79 -37.94 17.78
CA ALA A 363 -21.06 -38.85 18.90
C ALA A 363 -19.97 -39.93 19.09
N ARG A 364 -19.10 -40.15 18.10
CA ARG A 364 -18.00 -41.13 18.17
C ARG A 364 -16.72 -40.55 18.79
N TYR A 365 -16.60 -39.22 18.86
CA TYR A 365 -15.43 -38.54 19.38
C TYR A 365 -15.77 -37.88 20.72
N SER A 366 -15.25 -38.43 21.82
CA SER A 366 -15.50 -37.90 23.17
C SER A 366 -15.08 -36.44 23.27
N GLY A 367 -16.03 -35.55 23.59
CA GLY A 367 -15.77 -34.12 23.76
C GLY A 367 -15.64 -33.31 22.46
N PHE A 368 -15.87 -33.92 21.29
CA PHE A 368 -15.84 -33.23 20.01
C PHE A 368 -17.25 -32.78 19.62
N ARG A 369 -17.39 -31.52 19.19
CA ARG A 369 -18.67 -30.93 18.78
C ARG A 369 -18.46 -29.95 17.63
N PRO A 370 -19.53 -29.56 16.91
CA PRO A 370 -19.46 -28.46 15.97
C PRO A 370 -19.04 -27.17 16.69
N GLY A 371 -18.18 -26.40 16.05
CA GLY A 371 -17.84 -25.05 16.44
C GLY A 371 -19.02 -24.09 16.23
N THR A 372 -19.06 -23.03 17.04
CA THR A 372 -20.08 -21.98 16.97
C THR A 372 -19.44 -20.61 17.00
N ALA A 373 -20.20 -19.56 16.70
CA ALA A 373 -19.70 -18.19 16.78
C ALA A 373 -19.26 -17.78 18.20
N ALA A 374 -19.79 -18.42 19.24
CA ALA A 374 -19.39 -18.16 20.63
C ALA A 374 -18.01 -18.73 20.97
N ASP A 375 -17.51 -19.67 20.16
CA ASP A 375 -16.19 -20.28 20.32
C ASP A 375 -15.09 -19.48 19.60
N ILE A 376 -15.46 -18.43 18.86
CA ILE A 376 -14.51 -17.56 18.18
C ILE A 376 -13.91 -16.60 19.19
N VAL A 377 -12.59 -16.69 19.36
CA VAL A 377 -11.79 -15.72 20.11
C VAL A 377 -11.00 -14.83 19.16
N GLU A 378 -10.53 -13.69 19.68
CA GLU A 378 -9.79 -12.67 18.92
C GLU A 378 -8.37 -12.52 19.52
N PRO A 379 -7.44 -13.44 19.25
CA PRO A 379 -6.08 -13.32 19.73
C PRO A 379 -5.32 -12.22 18.96
N GLY A 380 -4.06 -11.95 19.34
CA GLY A 380 -3.28 -10.86 18.77
C GLY A 380 -2.99 -10.97 17.27
N GLY A 381 -2.98 -12.17 16.69
CA GLY A 381 -2.66 -12.37 15.29
C GLY A 381 -1.18 -12.15 14.99
N ILE A 382 -0.86 -11.51 13.87
CA ILE A 382 0.52 -11.22 13.49
C ILE A 382 1.14 -10.18 14.42
N THR A 383 2.25 -10.56 15.06
CA THR A 383 3.01 -9.70 15.97
C THR A 383 4.37 -9.29 15.40
N GLY A 384 4.79 -9.89 14.29
CA GLY A 384 6.01 -9.55 13.58
C GLY A 384 6.14 -10.29 12.25
N LEU A 385 7.08 -9.86 11.42
CA LEU A 385 7.34 -10.43 10.10
C LEU A 385 8.79 -10.91 10.00
N ALA A 386 8.99 -12.02 9.28
CA ALA A 386 10.30 -12.62 9.02
C ALA A 386 10.55 -12.88 7.53
#